data_AF-A0A0J8U413-F1
#
_entry.id   AF-A0A0J8U413-F1
#
_cell.length_a   1.000
_cell.length_b   1.000
_cell.length_c   1.000
_cell.angle_alpha   90.00
_cell.angle_beta   90.00
_cell.angle_gamma   90.00
#
_symmetry.space_group_name_H-M   'P 1'
#
loop_
_entity.id
_entity.type
_entity.pdbx_description
1 polymer ?
#
loop_
_entity_poly.entity_id
_entity_poly.type
_entity_poly.pdbx_seq_one_letter_code
_entity_poly.pdbx_strand_id
1 'polypeptide(L)'
;MVNRDAAAERSREEPTAHNPADERAVRTYQVRTYGCQMNVHDSERLSGLLEDAGYRRAEDGSDADIVVFNTCAVRENADNKLYGNLSHLAPRKQADPNMQIAVGGCLAQKDRESVLRRAPWVDVVFGTHNIGSLPVLLERARHNRTAQVEIVEALQEFPSTLPATRESAYAAWVSISVGCNNTCTFCIVPSLRGKEVDRRPGDILAEVQTLAAQGVLEVTLLGQNVNAYGVSFSDERLREDPAHWDPDMPRDRSAFAKLLRACGDIEGLERVRFTSPHPAEFTDDVIEAMAQTPNVCPTLHMPLQSGSDRILKAMRRSYRADRYLGIIDKVRAAIPDAAITTDLIVGFPGETEQDFQATLDVVEQSRFASAFTFQYSIRPGTPAADMPDQLPKAVVTERYQRLIELQERISLQENQAQIGRTVELLVATGEGRKDAATARMSGRARDGRLVHFSPGSDVERIRPGDIVTTTVTGAAPHHLIADAPLATHRRTRAGDAHEAGQRPRTGVGLGLPRIGAPEIQASSGGCGC
;
A
#
# COMPACT_ATOMS: atom_id res chain seq x y z
N MET A 1 -21.14 -56.24 50.13
CA MET A 1 -22.62 -56.20 50.26
C MET A 1 -23.04 -54.75 50.06
N VAL A 2 -24.01 -54.53 49.17
CA VAL A 2 -24.35 -53.27 48.50
C VAL A 2 -25.21 -52.36 49.38
N ASN A 3 -24.98 -51.04 49.34
CA ASN A 3 -25.99 -49.97 49.16
C ASN A 3 -25.31 -48.59 49.34
N ARG A 4 -25.21 -47.71 48.33
CA ARG A 4 -26.22 -46.83 47.70
C ARG A 4 -26.95 -45.92 48.70
N ASP A 5 -26.54 -44.65 48.78
CA ASP A 5 -27.20 -43.52 48.10
C ASP A 5 -26.37 -42.24 48.27
N ALA A 6 -26.12 -41.53 47.17
CA ALA A 6 -25.43 -40.24 47.14
C ALA A 6 -26.36 -39.22 46.45
N ALA A 7 -26.87 -38.27 47.22
CA ALA A 7 -27.57 -37.09 46.73
C ALA A 7 -26.60 -35.91 46.73
N ALA A 8 -26.61 -35.16 45.62
CA ALA A 8 -25.70 -34.06 45.32
C ALA A 8 -26.09 -32.76 46.04
N GLU A 9 -25.14 -32.15 46.74
CA GLU A 9 -25.20 -30.75 47.16
C GLU A 9 -24.44 -29.87 46.15
N ARG A 10 -25.15 -28.90 45.57
CA ARG A 10 -24.59 -27.86 44.71
C ARG A 10 -24.08 -26.72 45.59
N SER A 11 -22.78 -26.48 45.59
CA SER A 11 -22.18 -25.26 46.12
C SER A 11 -22.50 -24.08 45.20
N ARG A 12 -23.12 -23.03 45.76
CA ARG A 12 -23.26 -21.71 45.13
C ARG A 12 -21.92 -20.99 45.29
N GLU A 13 -21.20 -20.77 44.19
CA GLU A 13 -20.10 -19.80 44.15
C GLU A 13 -20.68 -18.40 43.90
N GLU A 14 -20.36 -17.47 44.80
CA GLU A 14 -20.68 -16.04 44.68
C GLU A 14 -19.86 -15.39 43.55
N PRO A 15 -20.43 -14.44 42.80
CA PRO A 15 -19.71 -13.74 41.75
C PRO A 15 -18.64 -12.83 42.38
N THR A 16 -17.38 -13.08 42.06
CA THR A 16 -16.25 -12.23 42.46
C THR A 16 -16.45 -10.81 41.94
N ALA A 17 -16.41 -9.87 42.88
CA ALA A 17 -16.57 -8.44 42.63
C ALA A 17 -15.54 -7.93 41.61
N HIS A 18 -16.05 -7.21 40.62
CA HIS A 18 -15.29 -6.48 39.62
C HIS A 18 -14.37 -5.46 40.32
N ASN A 19 -13.05 -5.61 40.16
CA ASN A 19 -12.06 -4.71 40.75
C ASN A 19 -12.10 -3.35 40.01
N PRO A 20 -12.41 -2.23 40.68
CA PRO A 20 -12.55 -0.91 40.06
C PRO A 20 -11.21 -0.24 39.67
N ALA A 21 -10.12 -1.02 39.61
CA ALA A 21 -8.79 -0.55 39.22
C ALA A 21 -8.53 -0.54 37.69
N ASP A 22 -9.52 -0.91 36.87
CA ASP A 22 -9.40 -0.97 35.40
C ASP A 22 -9.65 0.38 34.70
N GLU A 23 -9.76 1.47 35.47
CA GLU A 23 -9.82 2.82 34.92
C GLU A 23 -8.41 3.37 34.60
N ARG A 24 -8.10 3.37 33.29
CA ARG A 24 -7.25 4.32 32.54
C ARG A 24 -5.76 3.99 32.32
N ALA A 25 -5.42 2.77 31.98
CA ALA A 25 -4.29 2.57 31.06
C ALA A 25 -4.79 2.77 29.61
N VAL A 26 -4.25 3.76 28.90
CA VAL A 26 -4.56 3.96 27.47
C VAL A 26 -4.09 2.72 26.71
N ARG A 27 -5.03 1.97 26.12
CA ARG A 27 -4.73 0.72 25.42
C ARG A 27 -3.88 0.98 24.18
N THR A 28 -2.96 0.06 23.95
CA THR A 28 -1.97 0.15 22.89
C THR A 28 -2.35 -0.66 21.66
N TYR A 29 -1.95 -0.22 20.46
CA TYR A 29 -2.20 -0.94 19.22
C TYR A 29 -0.93 -1.14 18.38
N GLN A 30 -0.93 -2.19 17.56
CA GLN A 30 0.06 -2.45 16.53
C GLN A 30 -0.65 -2.89 15.24
N VAL A 31 -0.37 -2.22 14.12
CA VAL A 31 -0.82 -2.65 12.79
C VAL A 31 0.31 -3.41 12.09
N ARG A 32 0.04 -4.64 11.68
CA ARG A 32 0.95 -5.50 10.91
C ARG A 32 0.46 -5.59 9.47
N THR A 33 1.15 -4.91 8.57
CA THR A 33 0.78 -4.85 7.15
C THR A 33 1.48 -5.96 6.37
N TYR A 34 0.69 -6.77 5.65
CA TYR A 34 1.17 -7.78 4.73
C TYR A 34 0.52 -7.60 3.38
N GLY A 35 1.27 -7.13 2.37
CA GLY A 35 0.65 -6.94 1.07
C GLY A 35 1.34 -6.00 0.12
N CYS A 36 0.52 -5.21 -0.55
CA CYS A 36 0.92 -4.18 -1.51
C CYS A 36 0.85 -2.78 -0.90
N GLN A 37 1.20 -1.79 -1.72
CA GLN A 37 1.15 -0.37 -1.42
C GLN A 37 -0.24 0.08 -0.92
N MET A 38 -1.31 -0.50 -1.47
CA MET A 38 -2.66 -0.21 -1.00
C MET A 38 -2.89 -0.67 0.44
N ASN A 39 -2.35 -1.83 0.84
CA ASN A 39 -2.43 -2.26 2.24
C ASN A 39 -1.62 -1.35 3.17
N VAL A 40 -0.47 -0.81 2.72
CA VAL A 40 0.30 0.17 3.50
C VAL A 40 -0.55 1.42 3.74
N HIS A 41 -1.13 1.98 2.68
CA HIS A 41 -2.01 3.13 2.77
C HIS A 41 -3.27 2.87 3.62
N ASP A 42 -3.91 1.71 3.48
CA ASP A 42 -5.03 1.29 4.34
C ASP A 42 -4.60 1.17 5.81
N SER A 43 -3.33 0.84 6.08
CA SER A 43 -2.78 0.73 7.45
C SER A 43 -2.55 2.09 8.12
N GLU A 44 -2.23 3.13 7.35
CA GLU A 44 -2.15 4.52 7.84
C GLU A 44 -3.53 5.01 8.32
N ARG A 45 -4.60 4.63 7.60
CA ARG A 45 -5.99 4.92 7.98
C ARG A 45 -6.43 4.14 9.21
N LEU A 46 -6.11 2.84 9.24
CA LEU A 46 -6.35 2.01 10.43
C LEU A 46 -5.69 2.62 11.67
N SER A 47 -4.45 3.11 11.52
CA SER A 47 -3.75 3.82 12.60
C SER A 47 -4.46 5.10 13.02
N GLY A 48 -4.84 5.95 12.07
CA GLY A 48 -5.57 7.19 12.35
C GLY A 48 -6.90 6.96 13.05
N LEU A 49 -7.67 5.95 12.63
CA LEU A 49 -8.93 5.54 13.27
C LEU A 49 -8.74 5.08 14.71
N LEU A 50 -7.68 4.30 14.98
CA LEU A 50 -7.39 3.83 16.32
C LEU A 50 -6.92 4.98 17.22
N GLU A 51 -6.09 5.89 16.70
CA GLU A 51 -5.65 7.08 17.43
C GLU A 51 -6.82 8.03 17.75
N ASP A 52 -7.74 8.25 16.79
CA ASP A 52 -8.94 9.08 16.99
C ASP A 52 -9.92 8.45 17.99
N ALA A 53 -9.98 7.12 18.02
CA ALA A 53 -10.70 6.36 19.05
C ALA A 53 -10.01 6.40 20.42
N GLY A 54 -8.81 6.98 20.56
CA GLY A 54 -8.10 7.13 21.83
C GLY A 54 -7.13 6.00 22.17
N TYR A 55 -6.84 5.09 21.23
CA TYR A 55 -5.74 4.12 21.39
C TYR A 55 -4.39 4.78 21.14
N ARG A 56 -3.32 4.24 21.74
CA ARG A 56 -1.94 4.69 21.50
C ARG A 56 -1.16 3.64 20.73
N ARG A 57 -0.26 4.04 19.83
CA ARG A 57 0.66 3.07 19.22
C ARG A 57 1.57 2.44 20.28
N ALA A 58 1.75 1.13 20.22
CA ALA A 58 2.71 0.42 21.07
C ALA A 58 4.16 0.78 20.71
N GLU A 59 5.05 0.79 21.70
CA GLU A 59 6.48 1.01 21.46
C GLU A 59 7.09 -0.14 20.65
N ASP A 60 8.16 0.14 19.90
CA ASP A 60 8.81 -0.88 19.09
C ASP A 60 9.34 -2.03 19.95
N GLY A 61 9.00 -3.26 19.57
CA GLY A 61 9.36 -4.47 20.32
C GLY A 61 8.48 -4.74 21.56
N SER A 62 7.54 -3.85 21.89
CA SER A 62 6.59 -4.06 22.97
C SER A 62 5.34 -4.82 22.52
N ASP A 63 4.68 -5.43 23.49
CA ASP A 63 3.47 -6.21 23.31
C ASP A 63 2.22 -5.32 23.30
N ALA A 64 1.57 -5.16 22.14
CA ALA A 64 0.38 -4.29 21.99
C ALA A 64 -0.92 -4.95 22.50
N ASP A 65 -1.81 -4.19 23.14
CA ASP A 65 -3.13 -4.69 23.58
C ASP A 65 -4.04 -5.07 22.39
N ILE A 66 -3.85 -4.42 21.24
CA ILE A 66 -4.59 -4.67 20.01
C ILE A 66 -3.61 -4.94 18.88
N VAL A 67 -3.73 -6.08 18.21
CA VAL A 67 -2.94 -6.40 17.01
C VAL A 67 -3.85 -6.49 15.80
N VAL A 68 -3.63 -5.61 14.82
CA VAL A 68 -4.41 -5.56 13.58
C VAL A 68 -3.57 -6.08 12.42
N PHE A 69 -4.02 -7.16 11.79
CA PHE A 69 -3.42 -7.69 10.57
C PHE A 69 -4.13 -7.10 9.34
N ASN A 70 -3.46 -6.24 8.58
CA ASN A 70 -3.98 -5.77 7.30
C ASN A 70 -3.32 -6.56 6.16
N THR A 71 -4.12 -7.40 5.50
CA THR A 71 -3.59 -8.47 4.65
C THR A 71 -4.02 -8.38 3.19
N CYS A 72 -3.19 -8.94 2.31
CA CYS A 72 -3.43 -9.00 0.88
C CYS A 72 -3.89 -10.40 0.47
N ALA A 73 -4.78 -10.47 -0.52
CA ALA A 73 -5.15 -11.73 -1.19
C ALA A 73 -4.36 -11.95 -2.50
N VAL A 74 -3.47 -11.01 -2.83
CA VAL A 74 -2.87 -10.90 -4.18
C VAL A 74 -1.43 -11.39 -4.23
N ARG A 75 -0.79 -11.75 -3.12
CA ARG A 75 0.56 -12.31 -3.13
C ARG A 75 0.53 -13.79 -2.76
N GLU A 76 1.36 -14.59 -3.43
CA GLU A 76 1.54 -16.00 -3.06
C GLU A 76 2.01 -16.09 -1.61
N ASN A 77 1.54 -17.12 -0.89
CA ASN A 77 1.81 -17.35 0.54
C ASN A 77 1.32 -16.26 1.51
N ALA A 78 0.49 -15.30 1.06
CA ALA A 78 -0.12 -14.34 1.99
C ALA A 78 -0.98 -15.04 3.05
N ASP A 79 -1.73 -16.07 2.66
CA ASP A 79 -2.48 -16.95 3.56
C ASP A 79 -1.56 -17.57 4.62
N ASN A 80 -0.55 -18.32 4.18
CA ASN A 80 0.38 -19.03 5.07
C ASN A 80 1.08 -18.06 6.04
N LYS A 81 1.46 -16.87 5.56
CA LYS A 81 2.06 -15.84 6.42
C LYS A 81 1.08 -15.33 7.47
N LEU A 82 -0.17 -15.03 7.10
CA LEU A 82 -1.18 -14.59 8.06
C LEU A 82 -1.39 -15.64 9.15
N TYR A 83 -1.74 -16.87 8.77
CA TYR A 83 -2.07 -17.92 9.74
C TYR A 83 -0.87 -18.34 10.60
N GLY A 84 0.35 -18.34 10.03
CA GLY A 84 1.57 -18.52 10.81
C GLY A 84 1.73 -17.45 11.89
N ASN A 85 1.55 -16.17 11.55
CA ASN A 85 1.65 -15.07 12.51
C ASN A 85 0.51 -15.06 13.55
N LEU A 86 -0.72 -15.42 13.15
CA LEU A 86 -1.84 -15.56 14.09
C LEU A 86 -1.57 -16.65 15.13
N SER A 87 -0.99 -17.79 14.72
CA SER A 87 -0.63 -18.89 15.63
C SER A 87 0.40 -18.46 16.68
N HIS A 88 1.34 -17.56 16.33
CA HIS A 88 2.32 -17.04 17.29
C HIS A 88 1.69 -16.15 18.38
N LEU A 89 0.50 -15.57 18.14
CA LEU A 89 -0.21 -14.75 19.13
C LEU A 89 -1.16 -15.56 20.02
N ALA A 90 -1.46 -16.81 19.66
CA ALA A 90 -2.40 -17.64 20.41
C ALA A 90 -2.00 -17.86 21.89
N PRO A 91 -0.73 -18.16 22.23
CA PRO A 91 -0.31 -18.29 23.63
C PRO A 91 -0.51 -17.00 24.43
N ARG A 92 -0.26 -15.85 23.80
CA ARG A 92 -0.42 -14.54 24.43
C ARG A 92 -1.90 -14.22 24.68
N LYS A 93 -2.77 -14.43 23.69
CA LYS A 93 -4.23 -14.25 23.83
C LYS A 93 -4.84 -15.20 24.88
N GLN A 94 -4.24 -16.37 25.09
CA GLN A 94 -4.63 -17.28 26.17
C GLN A 94 -4.21 -16.76 27.55
N ALA A 95 -3.01 -16.17 27.66
CA ALA A 95 -2.51 -15.60 28.90
C ALA A 95 -3.21 -14.28 29.27
N ASP A 96 -3.57 -13.47 28.27
CA ASP A 96 -4.32 -12.23 28.41
C ASP A 96 -5.56 -12.25 27.50
N PRO A 97 -6.73 -12.66 28.03
CA PRO A 97 -7.99 -12.65 27.28
C PRO A 97 -8.45 -11.24 26.83
N ASN A 98 -7.95 -10.18 27.47
CA ASN A 98 -8.31 -8.81 27.12
C ASN A 98 -7.60 -8.36 25.84
N MET A 99 -6.43 -8.89 25.51
CA MET A 99 -5.75 -8.64 24.22
C MET A 99 -6.72 -8.86 23.05
N GLN A 100 -6.75 -7.99 22.04
CA GLN A 100 -7.62 -8.17 20.87
C GLN A 100 -6.83 -8.37 19.58
N ILE A 101 -7.32 -9.25 18.72
CA ILE A 101 -6.75 -9.52 17.40
C ILE A 101 -7.80 -9.21 16.34
N ALA A 102 -7.45 -8.31 15.41
CA ALA A 102 -8.27 -7.97 14.26
C ALA A 102 -7.58 -8.39 12.96
N VAL A 103 -8.35 -8.89 12.00
CA VAL A 103 -7.86 -9.28 10.68
C VAL A 103 -8.69 -8.57 9.61
N GLY A 104 -8.01 -7.82 8.75
CA GLY A 104 -8.63 -7.05 7.67
C GLY A 104 -7.88 -7.12 6.35
N GLY A 105 -8.37 -6.36 5.38
CA GLY A 105 -7.81 -6.26 4.04
C GLY A 105 -8.38 -7.27 3.04
N CYS A 106 -7.79 -7.36 1.85
CA CYS A 106 -8.31 -8.13 0.73
C CYS A 106 -8.50 -9.62 1.07
N LEU A 107 -7.64 -10.18 1.93
CA LEU A 107 -7.76 -11.59 2.30
C LEU A 107 -8.95 -11.83 3.23
N ALA A 108 -9.17 -10.96 4.22
CA ALA A 108 -10.36 -11.02 5.06
C ALA A 108 -11.66 -10.86 4.25
N GLN A 109 -11.66 -9.98 3.24
CA GLN A 109 -12.79 -9.83 2.29
C GLN A 109 -13.12 -11.13 1.54
N LYS A 110 -12.09 -11.91 1.19
CA LYS A 110 -12.21 -13.19 0.47
C LYS A 110 -12.61 -14.34 1.41
N ASP A 111 -11.87 -14.51 2.50
CA ASP A 111 -11.98 -15.68 3.38
C ASP A 111 -13.12 -15.56 4.40
N ARG A 112 -13.53 -14.33 4.75
CA ARG A 112 -14.66 -14.01 5.64
C ARG A 112 -14.63 -14.87 6.92
N GLU A 113 -15.69 -15.63 7.20
CA GLU A 113 -15.82 -16.53 8.36
C GLU A 113 -14.77 -17.66 8.40
N SER A 114 -14.14 -18.00 7.27
CA SER A 114 -13.09 -19.02 7.23
C SER A 114 -11.90 -18.65 8.11
N VAL A 115 -11.64 -17.34 8.30
CA VAL A 115 -10.62 -16.85 9.22
C VAL A 115 -10.90 -17.32 10.64
N LEU A 116 -12.13 -17.17 11.13
CA LEU A 116 -12.53 -17.60 12.47
C LEU A 116 -12.50 -19.12 12.63
N ARG A 117 -12.87 -19.88 11.58
CA ARG A 117 -12.77 -21.36 11.63
C ARG A 117 -11.33 -21.84 11.82
N ARG A 118 -10.36 -21.14 11.24
CA ARG A 118 -8.93 -21.51 11.27
C ARG A 118 -8.18 -20.88 12.45
N ALA A 119 -8.59 -19.71 12.90
CA ALA A 119 -8.03 -18.99 14.04
C ALA A 119 -9.18 -18.49 14.95
N PRO A 120 -9.75 -19.37 15.81
CA PRO A 120 -10.90 -19.03 16.66
C PRO A 120 -10.63 -17.95 17.71
N TRP A 121 -9.35 -17.61 17.95
CA TRP A 121 -8.92 -16.57 18.88
C TRP A 121 -8.89 -15.16 18.28
N VAL A 122 -9.34 -14.99 17.03
CA VAL A 122 -9.50 -13.68 16.39
C VAL A 122 -10.81 -13.03 16.85
N ASP A 123 -10.75 -11.76 17.26
CA ASP A 123 -11.89 -11.02 17.81
C ASP A 123 -12.66 -10.24 16.74
N VAL A 124 -11.98 -9.76 15.69
CA VAL A 124 -12.61 -8.96 14.63
C VAL A 124 -12.12 -9.39 13.25
N VAL A 125 -13.05 -9.56 12.31
CA VAL A 125 -12.76 -9.74 10.88
C VAL A 125 -13.52 -8.68 10.09
N PHE A 126 -12.80 -7.87 9.32
CA PHE A 126 -13.38 -6.77 8.53
C PHE A 126 -12.85 -6.73 7.10
N GLY A 127 -13.63 -6.12 6.21
CA GLY A 127 -13.37 -6.07 4.77
C GLY A 127 -12.50 -4.90 4.33
N THR A 128 -12.29 -4.82 3.02
CA THR A 128 -11.65 -3.65 2.36
C THR A 128 -12.58 -2.45 2.26
N HIS A 129 -13.89 -2.67 2.33
CA HIS A 129 -14.92 -1.65 2.10
C HIS A 129 -15.44 -0.99 3.38
N ASN A 130 -15.13 -1.54 4.56
CA ASN A 130 -15.62 -1.06 5.86
C ASN A 130 -14.50 -0.90 6.90
N ILE A 131 -13.34 -0.39 6.47
CA ILE A 131 -12.20 -0.11 7.34
C ILE A 131 -12.60 0.82 8.51
N GLY A 132 -13.51 1.78 8.25
CA GLY A 132 -14.05 2.71 9.25
C GLY A 132 -14.81 2.03 10.40
N SER A 133 -15.33 0.82 10.21
CA SER A 133 -16.06 0.08 11.25
C SER A 133 -15.14 -0.48 12.35
N LEU A 134 -13.82 -0.55 12.13
CA LEU A 134 -12.91 -1.27 13.04
C LEU A 134 -13.02 -0.84 14.51
N PRO A 135 -13.01 0.47 14.88
CA PRO A 135 -13.12 0.86 16.29
C PRO A 135 -14.40 0.36 16.95
N VAL A 136 -15.53 0.45 16.24
CA VAL A 136 -16.84 -0.02 16.73
C VAL A 136 -16.86 -1.54 16.87
N LEU A 137 -16.28 -2.27 15.91
CA LEU A 137 -16.20 -3.73 15.95
C LEU A 137 -15.31 -4.22 17.10
N LEU A 138 -14.19 -3.55 17.36
CA LEU A 138 -13.30 -3.85 18.49
C LEU A 138 -14.04 -3.65 19.82
N GLU A 139 -14.76 -2.55 19.98
CA GLU A 139 -15.49 -2.28 21.22
C GLU A 139 -16.65 -3.27 21.42
N ARG A 140 -17.40 -3.57 20.35
CA ARG A 140 -18.46 -4.59 20.39
C ARG A 140 -17.92 -5.97 20.73
N ALA A 141 -16.78 -6.38 20.14
CA ALA A 141 -16.13 -7.65 20.45
C ALA A 141 -15.70 -7.73 21.91
N ARG A 142 -15.11 -6.64 22.43
CA ARG A 142 -14.64 -6.52 23.82
C ARG A 142 -15.81 -6.60 24.81
N HIS A 143 -16.88 -5.84 24.57
CA HIS A 143 -18.05 -5.78 25.42
C HIS A 143 -18.81 -7.12 25.44
N ASN A 144 -19.07 -7.69 24.25
CA ASN A 144 -19.89 -8.90 24.11
C ASN A 144 -19.09 -10.20 24.29
N ARG A 145 -17.75 -10.13 24.40
CA ARG A 145 -16.84 -11.28 24.42
C ARG A 145 -17.11 -12.29 23.30
N THR A 146 -17.50 -11.77 22.14
CA THR A 146 -17.90 -12.56 20.97
C THR A 146 -17.26 -11.96 19.74
N ALA A 147 -16.65 -12.80 18.90
CA ALA A 147 -16.00 -12.35 17.67
C ALA A 147 -16.99 -11.62 16.75
N GLN A 148 -16.54 -10.53 16.13
CA GLN A 148 -17.34 -9.72 15.19
C GLN A 148 -16.82 -9.93 13.77
N VAL A 149 -17.71 -10.30 12.86
CA VAL A 149 -17.41 -10.42 11.43
C VAL A 149 -18.33 -9.47 10.69
N GLU A 150 -17.76 -8.48 10.02
CA GLU A 150 -18.51 -7.54 9.20
C GLU A 150 -17.80 -7.36 7.86
N ILE A 151 -18.41 -7.86 6.79
CA ILE A 151 -17.87 -7.80 5.43
C ILE A 151 -18.92 -7.12 4.55
N VAL A 152 -18.63 -5.90 4.11
CA VAL A 152 -19.51 -5.15 3.21
C VAL A 152 -19.10 -5.40 1.76
N GLU A 153 -20.09 -5.58 0.88
CA GLU A 153 -19.85 -5.97 -0.52
C GLU A 153 -19.52 -4.79 -1.44
N ALA A 154 -19.95 -3.58 -1.06
CA ALA A 154 -19.68 -2.34 -1.79
C ALA A 154 -19.05 -1.28 -0.86
N LEU A 155 -18.34 -0.33 -1.47
CA LEU A 155 -17.80 0.81 -0.76
C LEU A 155 -18.95 1.65 -0.18
N GLN A 156 -18.89 1.97 1.11
CA GLN A 156 -19.89 2.84 1.76
C GLN A 156 -19.44 4.29 1.78
N GLU A 157 -18.16 4.51 2.05
CA GLU A 157 -17.53 5.81 2.05
C GLU A 157 -16.11 5.69 1.49
N PHE A 158 -15.66 6.71 0.76
CA PHE A 158 -14.27 6.78 0.33
C PHE A 158 -13.36 6.78 1.55
N PRO A 159 -12.40 5.83 1.67
CA PRO A 159 -11.66 5.72 2.91
C PRO A 159 -10.69 6.91 3.14
N SER A 160 -10.60 7.86 2.21
CA SER A 160 -9.86 9.13 2.36
C SER A 160 -10.56 10.14 3.27
N THR A 161 -11.85 9.97 3.56
CA THR A 161 -12.55 10.77 4.59
C THR A 161 -12.08 10.40 6.00
N LEU A 162 -11.55 9.19 6.16
CA LEU A 162 -11.10 8.65 7.44
C LEU A 162 -9.79 9.33 7.88
N PRO A 163 -9.60 9.53 9.19
CA PRO A 163 -8.33 10.02 9.73
C PRO A 163 -7.19 9.06 9.34
N ALA A 164 -6.07 9.61 8.89
CA ALA A 164 -4.87 8.85 8.55
C ALA A 164 -3.65 9.44 9.24
N THR A 165 -2.84 8.58 9.86
CA THR A 165 -1.52 8.94 10.41
C THR A 165 -0.46 8.27 9.55
N ARG A 166 0.37 9.07 8.86
CA ARG A 166 1.38 8.56 7.92
C ARG A 166 2.52 7.86 8.65
N GLU A 167 3.11 6.85 8.01
CA GLU A 167 4.29 6.17 8.57
C GLU A 167 5.59 6.96 8.33
N SER A 168 5.64 7.76 7.26
CA SER A 168 6.78 8.61 6.93
C SER A 168 6.47 10.09 7.12
N ALA A 169 7.47 10.86 7.58
CA ALA A 169 7.39 12.31 7.71
C ALA A 169 7.59 13.04 6.37
N TYR A 170 8.21 12.39 5.38
CA TYR A 170 8.65 13.01 4.13
C TYR A 170 7.94 12.48 2.88
N ALA A 171 7.29 11.33 2.97
CA ALA A 171 6.58 10.71 1.85
C ALA A 171 5.16 10.27 2.25
N ALA A 172 4.21 10.44 1.35
CA ALA A 172 2.82 10.04 1.57
C ALA A 172 2.20 9.36 0.35
N TRP A 173 1.24 8.49 0.62
CA TRP A 173 0.43 7.83 -0.40
C TRP A 173 -0.94 8.49 -0.45
N VAL A 174 -1.41 8.84 -1.66
CA VAL A 174 -2.71 9.46 -1.87
C VAL A 174 -3.49 8.64 -2.89
N SER A 175 -4.50 7.91 -2.43
CA SER A 175 -5.40 7.18 -3.34
C SER A 175 -6.24 8.17 -4.14
N ILE A 176 -6.23 8.09 -5.47
CA ILE A 176 -7.04 8.92 -6.36
C ILE A 176 -8.30 8.18 -6.83
N SER A 177 -8.24 6.85 -6.80
CA SER A 177 -9.36 5.96 -7.12
C SER A 177 -9.27 4.65 -6.34
N VAL A 178 -10.39 3.95 -6.24
CA VAL A 178 -10.50 2.60 -5.66
C VAL A 178 -11.26 1.70 -6.63
N GLY A 179 -10.88 0.44 -6.70
CA GLY A 179 -11.54 -0.55 -7.56
C GLY A 179 -10.97 -0.55 -8.98
N CYS A 180 -11.44 -1.47 -9.82
CA CYS A 180 -10.90 -1.63 -11.18
C CYS A 180 -11.95 -2.22 -12.12
N ASN A 181 -12.11 -1.61 -13.30
CA ASN A 181 -13.05 -2.08 -14.32
C ASN A 181 -12.44 -3.08 -15.33
N ASN A 182 -11.15 -3.39 -15.19
CA ASN A 182 -10.49 -4.35 -16.08
C ASN A 182 -10.95 -5.79 -15.77
N THR A 183 -11.04 -6.62 -16.81
CA THR A 183 -11.52 -8.01 -16.71
C THR A 183 -10.40 -9.04 -16.88
N CYS A 184 -9.19 -8.71 -16.41
CA CYS A 184 -8.00 -9.56 -16.53
C CYS A 184 -8.24 -10.93 -15.89
N THR A 185 -7.96 -12.00 -16.63
CA THR A 185 -8.36 -13.37 -16.22
C THR A 185 -7.65 -13.88 -14.98
N PHE A 186 -6.48 -13.34 -14.63
CA PHE A 186 -5.71 -13.69 -13.44
C PHE A 186 -5.99 -12.79 -12.21
N CYS A 187 -6.74 -11.70 -12.39
CA CYS A 187 -6.85 -10.66 -11.37
C CYS A 187 -8.13 -10.83 -10.54
N ILE A 188 -7.97 -11.00 -9.22
CA ILE A 188 -9.08 -11.11 -8.27
C ILE A 188 -9.57 -9.74 -7.76
N VAL A 189 -8.83 -8.66 -8.07
CA VAL A 189 -9.05 -7.32 -7.51
C VAL A 189 -10.47 -6.78 -7.72
N PRO A 190 -11.10 -6.90 -8.92
CA PRO A 190 -12.47 -6.41 -9.10
C PRO A 190 -13.48 -7.01 -8.12
N SER A 191 -13.30 -8.28 -7.75
CA SER A 191 -14.18 -8.97 -6.79
C SER A 191 -13.93 -8.56 -5.34
N LEU A 192 -12.75 -8.02 -5.01
CA LEU A 192 -12.36 -7.69 -3.63
C LEU A 192 -12.35 -6.19 -3.33
N ARG A 193 -12.26 -5.34 -4.35
CA ARG A 193 -12.17 -3.88 -4.23
C ARG A 193 -13.29 -3.16 -4.98
N GLY A 194 -14.19 -3.91 -5.62
CA GLY A 194 -15.32 -3.37 -6.36
C GLY A 194 -14.96 -2.78 -7.73
N LYS A 195 -15.98 -2.17 -8.34
CA LYS A 195 -15.83 -1.38 -9.56
C LYS A 195 -15.06 -0.09 -9.27
N GLU A 196 -14.50 0.50 -10.32
CA GLU A 196 -13.70 1.73 -10.18
C GLU A 196 -14.58 2.92 -9.78
N VAL A 197 -14.17 3.60 -8.72
CA VAL A 197 -14.75 4.86 -8.27
C VAL A 197 -13.61 5.86 -8.07
N ASP A 198 -13.69 6.98 -8.79
CA ASP A 198 -12.71 8.06 -8.76
C ASP A 198 -13.09 9.11 -7.70
N ARG A 199 -12.09 9.60 -6.96
CA ARG A 199 -12.26 10.75 -6.05
C ARG A 199 -12.29 12.05 -6.84
N ARG A 200 -12.99 13.06 -6.34
CA ARG A 200 -13.00 14.38 -6.99
C ARG A 200 -11.59 14.98 -6.99
N PRO A 201 -11.15 15.65 -8.09
CA PRO A 201 -9.83 16.26 -8.16
C PRO A 201 -9.55 17.25 -7.03
N GLY A 202 -10.55 18.06 -6.65
CA GLY A 202 -10.42 19.04 -5.58
C GLY A 202 -10.07 18.40 -4.23
N ASP A 203 -10.70 17.27 -3.89
CA ASP A 203 -10.44 16.56 -2.63
C ASP A 203 -9.04 15.94 -2.61
N ILE A 204 -8.57 15.44 -3.75
CA ILE A 204 -7.20 14.92 -3.90
C ILE A 204 -6.20 16.07 -3.72
N LEU A 205 -6.38 17.17 -4.43
CA LEU A 205 -5.46 18.31 -4.39
C LEU A 205 -5.43 18.95 -2.99
N ALA A 206 -6.58 19.06 -2.30
CA ALA A 206 -6.64 19.55 -0.93
C ALA A 206 -5.89 18.65 0.06
N GLU A 207 -5.99 17.31 -0.09
CA GLU A 207 -5.21 16.36 0.71
C GLU A 207 -3.71 16.52 0.46
N VAL A 208 -3.29 16.62 -0.81
CA VAL A 208 -1.89 16.81 -1.19
C VAL A 208 -1.34 18.13 -0.67
N GLN A 209 -2.10 19.22 -0.79
CA GLN A 209 -1.75 20.54 -0.23
C GLN A 209 -1.59 20.48 1.30
N THR A 210 -2.50 19.78 1.99
CA THR A 210 -2.44 19.60 3.44
C THR A 210 -1.19 18.83 3.88
N LEU A 211 -0.79 17.81 3.11
CA LEU A 211 0.44 17.04 3.35
C LEU A 211 1.69 17.90 3.08
N ALA A 212 1.74 18.62 1.97
CA ALA A 212 2.85 19.52 1.64
C ALA A 212 3.01 20.64 2.69
N ALA A 213 1.89 21.21 3.16
CA ALA A 213 1.89 22.20 4.23
C ALA A 213 2.44 21.66 5.57
N GLN A 214 2.34 20.34 5.81
CA GLN A 214 2.93 19.64 6.95
C GLN A 214 4.40 19.22 6.72
N GLY A 215 4.98 19.54 5.56
CA GLY A 215 6.38 19.28 5.23
C GLY A 215 6.64 18.02 4.41
N VAL A 216 5.60 17.30 3.96
CA VAL A 216 5.77 16.14 3.06
C VAL A 216 6.33 16.64 1.72
N LEU A 217 7.41 16.01 1.25
CA LEU A 217 8.09 16.38 0.00
C LEU A 217 7.69 15.50 -1.17
N GLU A 218 7.33 14.23 -0.90
CA GLU A 218 7.01 13.24 -1.92
C GLU A 218 5.59 12.68 -1.75
N VAL A 219 4.79 12.74 -2.81
CA VAL A 219 3.47 12.09 -2.88
C VAL A 219 3.45 11.06 -3.99
N THR A 220 2.96 9.86 -3.67
CA THR A 220 2.64 8.83 -4.66
C THR A 220 1.13 8.70 -4.82
N LEU A 221 0.63 9.03 -6.01
CA LEU A 221 -0.76 8.83 -6.40
C LEU A 221 -1.03 7.33 -6.60
N LEU A 222 -2.07 6.82 -5.94
CA LEU A 222 -2.44 5.42 -5.91
C LEU A 222 -3.82 5.15 -6.53
N GLY A 223 -3.90 4.06 -7.28
CA GLY A 223 -5.14 3.48 -7.79
C GLY A 223 -4.83 2.10 -8.33
N GLN A 224 -5.86 1.27 -8.56
CA GLN A 224 -5.65 -0.01 -9.23
C GLN A 224 -5.37 0.17 -10.73
N ASN A 225 -5.84 1.28 -11.31
CA ASN A 225 -5.58 1.71 -12.68
C ASN A 225 -5.51 3.25 -12.76
N VAL A 226 -4.38 3.84 -12.36
CA VAL A 226 -4.31 5.31 -12.13
C VAL A 226 -4.61 6.17 -13.36
N ASN A 227 -4.26 5.72 -14.55
CA ASN A 227 -4.48 6.48 -15.79
C ASN A 227 -5.86 6.22 -16.42
N ALA A 228 -6.72 5.43 -15.79
CA ALA A 228 -8.16 5.43 -16.09
C ALA A 228 -8.94 6.49 -15.30
N TYR A 229 -8.27 7.18 -14.38
CA TYR A 229 -8.87 8.22 -13.53
C TYR A 229 -9.73 9.20 -14.31
N GLY A 230 -10.94 9.43 -13.81
CA GLY A 230 -11.98 10.26 -14.41
C GLY A 230 -13.02 9.47 -15.20
N VAL A 231 -12.85 8.15 -15.33
CA VAL A 231 -13.85 7.29 -15.98
C VAL A 231 -15.16 7.27 -15.21
N SER A 232 -15.14 7.22 -13.88
CA SER A 232 -16.38 7.16 -13.08
C SER A 232 -17.16 8.49 -13.10
N PHE A 233 -16.51 9.59 -13.47
CA PHE A 233 -17.18 10.88 -13.66
C PHE A 233 -18.07 10.92 -14.89
N SER A 234 -17.94 9.97 -15.82
CA SER A 234 -18.70 9.90 -17.08
C SER A 234 -19.59 8.66 -17.24
N ASP A 235 -19.33 7.57 -16.51
CA ASP A 235 -20.12 6.33 -16.58
C ASP A 235 -21.20 6.26 -15.47
N GLU A 236 -22.47 6.34 -15.87
CA GLU A 236 -23.64 6.25 -14.98
C GLU A 236 -23.63 4.99 -14.09
N ARG A 237 -23.05 3.88 -14.56
CA ARG A 237 -23.06 2.58 -13.86
C ARG A 237 -22.02 2.47 -12.73
N LEU A 238 -21.22 3.51 -12.54
CA LEU A 238 -20.09 3.55 -11.60
C LEU A 238 -20.28 4.60 -10.49
N ARG A 239 -21.47 5.19 -10.34
CA ARG A 239 -21.68 6.36 -9.47
C ARG A 239 -22.42 6.05 -8.16
N GLU A 240 -22.01 6.76 -7.11
CA GLU A 240 -22.62 6.70 -5.78
C GLU A 240 -23.67 7.82 -5.55
N ASP A 241 -23.57 9.00 -6.21
CA ASP A 241 -24.48 10.14 -6.02
C ASP A 241 -24.96 10.78 -7.35
N PRO A 242 -26.27 10.73 -7.67
CA PRO A 242 -26.85 11.31 -8.89
C PRO A 242 -27.17 12.83 -8.82
N ALA A 243 -27.04 13.51 -7.67
CA ALA A 243 -27.60 14.85 -7.47
C ALA A 243 -26.82 16.02 -8.13
N HIS A 244 -25.57 15.83 -8.53
CA HIS A 244 -24.72 16.87 -9.15
C HIS A 244 -24.15 16.39 -10.49
N TRP A 245 -25.05 15.94 -11.38
CA TRP A 245 -24.69 15.28 -12.63
C TRP A 245 -25.14 16.08 -13.86
N ASP A 246 -24.26 16.15 -14.85
CA ASP A 246 -24.59 16.56 -16.21
C ASP A 246 -24.62 15.31 -17.11
N PRO A 247 -25.81 14.79 -17.51
CA PRO A 247 -25.98 13.61 -18.37
C PRO A 247 -25.18 13.61 -19.67
N ASP A 248 -24.79 14.79 -20.14
CA ASP A 248 -24.09 14.95 -21.40
C ASP A 248 -22.57 15.11 -21.21
N MET A 249 -22.04 15.00 -19.98
CA MET A 249 -20.62 15.18 -19.71
C MET A 249 -19.78 14.05 -20.34
N PRO A 250 -18.93 14.34 -21.35
CA PRO A 250 -18.13 13.33 -22.00
C PRO A 250 -17.00 12.83 -21.09
N ARG A 251 -16.54 11.59 -21.31
CA ARG A 251 -15.34 11.06 -20.65
C ARG A 251 -14.13 11.92 -20.98
N ASP A 252 -13.56 12.58 -19.97
CA ASP A 252 -12.29 13.29 -20.10
C ASP A 252 -11.12 12.32 -19.92
N ARG A 253 -10.56 11.84 -21.03
CA ARG A 253 -9.38 10.95 -21.01
C ARG A 253 -8.10 11.66 -20.54
N SER A 254 -8.10 12.99 -20.47
CA SER A 254 -6.97 13.80 -20.00
C SER A 254 -7.02 14.10 -18.49
N ALA A 255 -8.04 13.62 -17.77
CA ALA A 255 -8.24 13.93 -16.36
C ALA A 255 -7.02 13.55 -15.49
N PHE A 256 -6.37 12.41 -15.76
CA PHE A 256 -5.15 12.03 -15.04
C PHE A 256 -3.97 12.96 -15.35
N ALA A 257 -3.76 13.31 -16.62
CA ALA A 257 -2.70 14.22 -17.04
C ALA A 257 -2.91 15.64 -16.46
N LYS A 258 -4.15 16.11 -16.37
CA LYS A 258 -4.51 17.36 -15.69
C LYS A 258 -4.23 17.29 -14.19
N LEU A 259 -4.56 16.18 -13.54
CA LEU A 259 -4.26 15.97 -12.11
C LEU A 259 -2.75 16.01 -11.84
N LEU A 260 -1.93 15.37 -12.68
CA LEU A 260 -0.47 15.42 -12.58
C LEU A 260 0.05 16.86 -12.69
N ARG A 261 -0.41 17.62 -13.69
CA ARG A 261 -0.03 19.04 -13.86
C ARG A 261 -0.46 19.89 -12.66
N ALA A 262 -1.67 19.70 -12.16
CA ALA A 262 -2.18 20.43 -11.00
C ALA A 262 -1.40 20.14 -9.72
N CYS A 263 -0.88 18.91 -9.52
CA CYS A 263 0.07 18.63 -8.45
C CYS A 263 1.39 19.41 -8.62
N GLY A 264 1.76 19.77 -9.85
CA GLY A 264 2.89 20.64 -10.18
C GLY A 264 2.82 22.04 -9.59
N ASP A 265 1.60 22.54 -9.38
CA ASP A 265 1.35 23.90 -8.88
C ASP A 265 1.28 23.97 -7.34
N ILE A 266 1.43 22.84 -6.64
CA ILE A 266 1.35 22.78 -5.17
C ILE A 266 2.68 23.22 -4.56
N GLU A 267 2.65 24.35 -3.85
CA GLU A 267 3.80 24.86 -3.11
C GLU A 267 4.31 23.86 -2.06
N GLY A 268 5.62 23.63 -2.05
CA GLY A 268 6.28 22.71 -1.13
C GLY A 268 6.31 21.23 -1.57
N LEU A 269 5.58 20.85 -2.62
CA LEU A 269 5.60 19.49 -3.16
C LEU A 269 6.72 19.31 -4.20
N GLU A 270 7.80 18.64 -3.82
CA GLU A 270 8.99 18.50 -4.65
C GLU A 270 8.99 17.26 -5.57
N ARG A 271 8.24 16.22 -5.19
CA ARG A 271 8.19 14.93 -5.89
C ARG A 271 6.77 14.38 -5.97
N VAL A 272 6.32 14.09 -7.19
CA VAL A 272 5.06 13.42 -7.50
C VAL A 272 5.38 12.14 -8.25
N ARG A 273 4.83 11.04 -7.76
CA ARG A 273 4.90 9.72 -8.39
C ARG A 273 3.50 9.17 -8.59
N PHE A 274 3.41 8.14 -9.41
CA PHE A 274 2.23 7.31 -9.51
C PHE A 274 2.65 5.87 -9.83
N THR A 275 1.76 4.92 -9.60
CA THR A 275 1.99 3.52 -9.93
C THR A 275 0.72 2.87 -10.45
N SER A 276 0.85 1.68 -11.03
CA SER A 276 -0.25 0.92 -11.63
C SER A 276 -1.00 1.60 -12.80
N PRO A 277 -0.34 2.30 -13.74
CA PRO A 277 -0.96 2.66 -15.01
C PRO A 277 -1.20 1.41 -15.87
N HIS A 278 -2.29 1.39 -16.62
CA HIS A 278 -2.57 0.35 -17.60
C HIS A 278 -2.14 0.80 -19.01
N PRO A 279 -1.33 0.01 -19.77
CA PRO A 279 -0.84 0.41 -21.09
C PRO A 279 -1.95 0.78 -22.08
N ALA A 280 -3.13 0.16 -21.93
CA ALA A 280 -4.26 0.44 -22.80
C ALA A 280 -4.85 1.85 -22.68
N GLU A 281 -4.68 2.49 -21.52
CA GLU A 281 -5.18 3.83 -21.21
C GLU A 281 -4.03 4.84 -21.16
N PHE A 282 -2.82 4.46 -21.61
CA PHE A 282 -1.66 5.35 -21.60
C PHE A 282 -1.66 6.20 -22.87
N THR A 283 -1.79 7.50 -22.68
CA THR A 283 -1.98 8.51 -23.72
C THR A 283 -0.81 9.49 -23.76
N ASP A 284 -0.62 10.16 -24.90
CA ASP A 284 0.53 11.03 -25.13
C ASP A 284 0.55 12.26 -24.20
N ASP A 285 -0.63 12.72 -23.75
CA ASP A 285 -0.77 13.83 -22.79
C ASP A 285 -0.27 13.49 -21.37
N VAL A 286 -0.29 12.21 -20.98
CA VAL A 286 0.33 11.74 -19.72
C VAL A 286 1.85 11.82 -19.83
N ILE A 287 2.42 11.40 -20.97
CA ILE A 287 3.86 11.52 -21.24
C ILE A 287 4.27 12.99 -21.21
N GLU A 288 3.49 13.85 -21.87
CA GLU A 288 3.72 15.29 -21.86
C GLU A 288 3.63 15.88 -20.45
N ALA A 289 2.63 15.50 -19.66
CA ALA A 289 2.50 15.94 -18.28
C ALA A 289 3.72 15.53 -17.44
N MET A 290 4.20 14.30 -17.60
CA MET A 290 5.41 13.83 -16.91
C MET A 290 6.66 14.62 -17.32
N ALA A 291 6.81 14.94 -18.60
CA ALA A 291 8.00 15.63 -19.12
C ALA A 291 8.02 17.12 -18.76
N GLN A 292 6.86 17.76 -18.72
CA GLN A 292 6.75 19.22 -18.55
C GLN A 292 6.51 19.66 -17.10
N THR A 293 6.08 18.75 -16.22
CA THR A 293 5.77 19.10 -14.81
C THR A 293 6.98 18.81 -13.92
N PRO A 294 7.70 19.82 -13.39
CA PRO A 294 9.03 19.61 -12.80
C PRO A 294 9.08 18.67 -11.59
N ASN A 295 8.02 18.67 -10.77
CA ASN A 295 7.94 17.81 -9.60
C ASN A 295 7.49 16.37 -9.94
N VAL A 296 6.99 16.09 -11.15
CA VAL A 296 6.70 14.72 -11.58
C VAL A 296 8.02 14.00 -11.82
N CYS A 297 8.26 12.95 -11.04
CA CYS A 297 9.49 12.21 -11.06
C CYS A 297 9.64 11.40 -12.38
N PRO A 298 10.86 11.27 -12.95
CA PRO A 298 11.12 10.54 -14.18
C PRO A 298 11.13 9.03 -13.95
N THR A 299 9.98 8.50 -13.51
CA THR A 299 9.77 7.08 -13.23
C THR A 299 8.45 6.64 -13.85
N LEU A 300 8.47 5.47 -14.49
CA LEU A 300 7.27 4.87 -15.04
C LEU A 300 7.24 3.38 -14.67
N HIS A 301 6.41 3.03 -13.69
CA HIS A 301 6.08 1.65 -13.44
C HIS A 301 4.92 1.24 -14.33
N MET A 302 5.13 0.45 -15.37
CA MET A 302 4.09 0.07 -16.34
C MET A 302 4.02 -1.46 -16.48
N PRO A 303 3.00 -2.13 -15.90
CA PRO A 303 2.90 -3.59 -15.91
C PRO A 303 2.65 -4.21 -17.30
N LEU A 304 3.63 -4.96 -17.82
CA LEU A 304 3.55 -5.69 -19.09
C LEU A 304 2.77 -7.00 -18.94
N GLN A 305 3.00 -7.72 -17.84
CA GLN A 305 2.51 -9.07 -17.54
C GLN A 305 3.16 -10.17 -18.40
N SER A 306 3.11 -10.07 -19.73
CA SER A 306 3.76 -11.01 -20.67
C SER A 306 4.15 -10.29 -21.97
N GLY A 307 5.20 -10.73 -22.65
CA GLY A 307 5.55 -10.23 -23.99
C GLY A 307 4.93 -11.04 -25.14
N SER A 308 4.25 -12.16 -24.86
CA SER A 308 3.52 -12.89 -25.90
C SER A 308 2.13 -12.32 -26.11
N ASP A 309 1.82 -11.91 -27.34
CA ASP A 309 0.50 -11.46 -27.75
C ASP A 309 -0.61 -12.49 -27.52
N ARG A 310 -0.28 -13.78 -27.66
CA ARG A 310 -1.22 -14.88 -27.41
C ARG A 310 -1.55 -14.99 -25.93
N ILE A 311 -0.54 -14.88 -25.07
CA ILE A 311 -0.72 -14.90 -23.61
C ILE A 311 -1.39 -13.61 -23.12
N LEU A 312 -1.00 -12.44 -23.62
CA LEU A 312 -1.69 -11.18 -23.35
C LEU A 312 -3.18 -11.25 -23.71
N LYS A 313 -3.52 -11.89 -24.84
CA LYS A 313 -4.92 -12.13 -25.22
C LYS A 313 -5.62 -13.07 -24.24
N ALA A 314 -4.99 -14.18 -23.84
CA ALA A 314 -5.54 -15.12 -22.85
C ALA A 314 -5.71 -14.49 -21.45
N MET A 315 -4.82 -13.56 -21.10
CA MET A 315 -4.89 -12.71 -19.91
C MET A 315 -6.01 -11.64 -20.00
N ARG A 316 -6.68 -11.49 -21.15
CA ARG A 316 -7.62 -10.41 -21.49
C ARG A 316 -7.00 -9.01 -21.38
N ARG A 317 -5.75 -8.86 -21.81
CA ARG A 317 -5.12 -7.54 -21.99
C ARG A 317 -5.56 -6.96 -23.33
N SER A 318 -5.88 -5.67 -23.35
CA SER A 318 -6.33 -4.92 -24.53
C SER A 318 -5.19 -4.27 -25.33
N TYR A 319 -3.94 -4.60 -25.01
CA TYR A 319 -2.73 -4.18 -25.74
C TYR A 319 -1.87 -5.39 -26.11
N ARG A 320 -0.92 -5.15 -27.01
CA ARG A 320 0.03 -6.13 -27.55
C ARG A 320 1.46 -5.58 -27.41
N ALA A 321 2.44 -6.43 -27.68
CA ALA A 321 3.86 -6.10 -27.47
C ALA A 321 4.29 -4.85 -28.25
N ASP A 322 3.83 -4.70 -29.49
CA ASP A 322 4.09 -3.55 -30.38
C ASP A 322 3.65 -2.22 -29.76
N ARG A 323 2.41 -2.15 -29.28
CA ARG A 323 1.86 -0.95 -28.62
C ARG A 323 2.61 -0.63 -27.34
N TYR A 324 2.96 -1.66 -26.57
CA TYR A 324 3.70 -1.49 -25.32
C TYR A 324 5.09 -0.90 -25.57
N LEU A 325 5.84 -1.47 -26.51
CA LEU A 325 7.16 -0.97 -26.92
C LEU A 325 7.06 0.45 -27.50
N GLY A 326 6.03 0.75 -28.30
CA GLY A 326 5.80 2.10 -28.81
C GLY A 326 5.55 3.14 -27.72
N ILE A 327 4.93 2.77 -26.60
CA ILE A 327 4.81 3.66 -25.43
C ILE A 327 6.18 3.90 -24.79
N ILE A 328 7.00 2.85 -24.64
CA ILE A 328 8.36 2.96 -24.10
C ILE A 328 9.21 3.91 -24.95
N ASP A 329 9.15 3.78 -26.27
CA ASP A 329 9.91 4.63 -27.20
C ASP A 329 9.50 6.10 -27.06
N LYS A 330 8.20 6.39 -26.97
CA LYS A 330 7.70 7.75 -26.74
C LYS A 330 8.16 8.31 -25.39
N VAL A 331 8.11 7.51 -24.33
CA VAL A 331 8.57 7.93 -22.99
C VAL A 331 10.06 8.24 -23.01
N ARG A 332 10.89 7.39 -23.63
CA ARG A 332 12.33 7.63 -23.77
C ARG A 332 12.66 8.83 -24.64
N ALA A 333 11.87 9.09 -25.67
CA ALA A 333 12.05 10.27 -26.52
C ALA A 333 11.76 11.57 -25.73
N ALA A 334 10.71 11.57 -24.90
CA ALA A 334 10.32 12.74 -24.10
C ALA A 334 11.14 12.90 -22.81
N ILE A 335 11.53 11.79 -22.18
CA ILE A 335 12.21 11.71 -20.88
C ILE A 335 13.34 10.67 -20.98
N PRO A 336 14.49 11.02 -21.60
CA PRO A 336 15.57 10.07 -21.89
C PRO A 336 16.12 9.33 -20.67
N ASP A 337 16.09 9.97 -19.50
CA ASP A 337 16.59 9.40 -18.25
C ASP A 337 15.50 8.70 -17.41
N ALA A 338 14.31 8.47 -17.96
CA ALA A 338 13.22 7.82 -17.24
C ALA A 338 13.57 6.38 -16.81
N ALA A 339 13.46 6.09 -15.53
CA ALA A 339 13.54 4.73 -15.03
C ALA A 339 12.19 4.02 -15.25
N ILE A 340 12.16 3.11 -16.23
CA ILE A 340 10.98 2.32 -16.54
C ILE A 340 11.07 0.98 -15.80
N THR A 341 10.02 0.63 -15.06
CA THR A 341 9.89 -0.64 -14.36
C THR A 341 8.59 -1.35 -14.75
N THR A 342 8.50 -2.65 -14.49
CA THR A 342 7.33 -3.45 -14.91
C THR A 342 7.00 -4.58 -13.94
N ASP A 343 5.85 -5.21 -14.16
CA ASP A 343 5.48 -6.49 -13.56
C ASP A 343 5.40 -7.56 -14.66
N LEU A 344 5.90 -8.77 -14.37
CA LEU A 344 5.89 -9.91 -15.28
C LEU A 344 5.36 -11.15 -14.57
N ILE A 345 4.52 -11.92 -15.26
CA ILE A 345 3.97 -13.21 -14.79
C ILE A 345 4.48 -14.31 -15.71
N VAL A 346 5.16 -15.29 -15.12
CA VAL A 346 5.68 -16.48 -15.83
C VAL A 346 4.82 -17.70 -15.50
N GLY A 347 4.60 -18.57 -16.48
CA GLY A 347 3.88 -19.82 -16.28
C GLY A 347 2.35 -19.66 -16.29
N PHE A 348 1.84 -18.66 -17.01
CA PHE A 348 0.40 -18.50 -17.21
C PHE A 348 -0.19 -19.75 -17.92
N PRO A 349 -1.46 -20.13 -17.66
CA PRO A 349 -2.05 -21.33 -18.28
C PRO A 349 -1.91 -21.33 -19.80
N GLY A 350 -1.36 -22.43 -20.32
CA GLY A 350 -1.09 -22.65 -21.74
C GLY A 350 0.19 -21.98 -22.27
N GLU A 351 1.03 -21.33 -21.47
CA GLU A 351 2.29 -20.69 -21.91
C GLU A 351 3.30 -21.70 -22.52
N THR A 352 3.65 -21.53 -23.80
CA THR A 352 4.65 -22.36 -24.48
C THR A 352 6.04 -21.75 -24.42
N GLU A 353 7.07 -22.49 -24.82
CA GLU A 353 8.44 -21.96 -24.86
C GLU A 353 8.57 -20.78 -25.83
N GLN A 354 7.84 -20.80 -26.95
CA GLN A 354 7.82 -19.68 -27.89
C GLN A 354 7.22 -18.42 -27.26
N ASP A 355 6.18 -18.54 -26.44
CA ASP A 355 5.59 -17.40 -25.74
C ASP A 355 6.51 -16.84 -24.66
N PHE A 356 7.22 -17.72 -23.97
CA PHE A 356 8.21 -17.32 -22.99
C PHE A 356 9.38 -16.61 -23.66
N GLN A 357 9.88 -17.13 -24.79
CA GLN A 357 10.93 -16.46 -25.57
C GLN A 357 10.47 -15.06 -26.05
N ALA A 358 9.24 -14.93 -26.56
CA ALA A 358 8.69 -13.62 -26.90
C ALA A 358 8.64 -12.66 -25.70
N THR A 359 8.42 -13.18 -24.48
CA THR A 359 8.51 -12.39 -23.25
C THR A 359 9.94 -11.91 -22.98
N LEU A 360 10.94 -12.79 -23.11
CA LEU A 360 12.35 -12.42 -22.98
C LEU A 360 12.77 -11.36 -24.02
N ASP A 361 12.32 -11.51 -25.27
CA ASP A 361 12.64 -10.57 -26.36
C ASP A 361 12.09 -9.17 -26.08
N VAL A 362 10.84 -9.06 -25.59
CA VAL A 362 10.25 -7.77 -25.19
C VAL A 362 10.96 -7.18 -23.98
N VAL A 363 11.38 -7.99 -23.02
CA VAL A 363 12.16 -7.52 -21.85
C VAL A 363 13.52 -6.97 -22.27
N GLU A 364 14.24 -7.64 -23.16
CA GLU A 364 15.52 -7.16 -23.72
C GLU A 364 15.35 -5.83 -24.46
N GLN A 365 14.34 -5.72 -25.33
CA GLN A 365 14.05 -4.48 -26.06
C GLN A 365 13.60 -3.34 -25.13
N SER A 366 12.78 -3.67 -24.14
CA SER A 366 12.25 -2.69 -23.18
C SER A 366 13.31 -2.16 -22.24
N ARG A 367 14.43 -2.88 -22.01
CA ARG A 367 15.53 -2.52 -21.09
C ARG A 367 15.03 -1.91 -19.76
N PHE A 368 14.21 -2.64 -19.02
CA PHE A 368 13.67 -2.14 -17.76
C PHE A 368 14.77 -1.89 -16.73
N ALA A 369 14.69 -0.76 -16.02
CA ALA A 369 15.59 -0.45 -14.90
C ALA A 369 15.42 -1.45 -13.73
N SER A 370 14.21 -2.01 -13.60
CA SER A 370 13.89 -3.10 -12.67
C SER A 370 12.57 -3.76 -13.11
N ALA A 371 12.35 -5.03 -12.76
CA ALA A 371 11.07 -5.68 -12.94
C ALA A 371 10.70 -6.49 -11.71
N PHE A 372 9.42 -6.48 -11.35
CA PHE A 372 8.85 -7.41 -10.38
C PHE A 372 8.38 -8.64 -11.14
N THR A 373 9.06 -9.76 -10.91
CA THR A 373 8.75 -11.03 -11.55
C THR A 373 7.95 -11.92 -10.60
N PHE A 374 6.91 -12.55 -11.14
CA PHE A 374 6.01 -13.41 -10.39
C PHE A 374 5.84 -14.74 -11.13
N GLN A 375 5.81 -15.83 -10.37
CA GLN A 375 5.26 -17.09 -10.87
C GLN A 375 3.73 -16.99 -10.85
N TYR A 376 3.07 -17.48 -11.89
CA TYR A 376 1.62 -17.55 -11.89
C TYR A 376 1.14 -18.39 -10.70
N SER A 377 0.20 -17.84 -9.95
CA SER A 377 -0.38 -18.46 -8.77
C SER A 377 -1.88 -18.57 -8.97
N ILE A 378 -2.38 -19.81 -8.97
CA ILE A 378 -3.79 -20.14 -9.16
C ILE A 378 -4.61 -19.52 -8.03
N ARG A 379 -5.67 -18.79 -8.40
CA ARG A 379 -6.55 -18.11 -7.45
C ARG A 379 -8.00 -18.50 -7.65
N PRO A 380 -8.61 -19.19 -6.66
CA PRO A 380 -10.02 -19.50 -6.71
C PRO A 380 -10.86 -18.25 -6.98
N GLY A 381 -11.81 -18.38 -7.91
CA GLY A 381 -12.69 -17.28 -8.34
C GLY A 381 -12.15 -16.40 -9.48
N THR A 382 -10.96 -16.70 -10.01
CA THR A 382 -10.44 -16.02 -11.23
C THR A 382 -10.62 -16.90 -12.46
N PRO A 383 -10.97 -16.36 -13.64
CA PRO A 383 -11.12 -17.16 -14.86
C PRO A 383 -9.88 -18.01 -15.22
N ALA A 384 -8.67 -17.52 -14.94
CA ALA A 384 -7.42 -18.24 -15.21
C ALA A 384 -7.19 -19.45 -14.28
N ALA A 385 -7.87 -19.51 -13.14
CA ALA A 385 -7.77 -20.67 -12.25
C ALA A 385 -8.42 -21.93 -12.85
N ASP A 386 -9.47 -21.74 -13.65
CA ASP A 386 -10.22 -22.81 -14.30
C ASP A 386 -9.75 -23.07 -15.74
N MET A 387 -8.74 -22.34 -16.23
CA MET A 387 -8.18 -22.57 -17.56
C MET A 387 -7.46 -23.93 -17.61
N PRO A 388 -7.61 -24.68 -18.72
CA PRO A 388 -6.82 -25.88 -18.95
C PRO A 388 -5.34 -25.54 -19.14
N ASP A 389 -4.49 -26.56 -19.21
CA ASP A 389 -3.07 -26.44 -19.53
C ASP A 389 -2.26 -25.63 -18.50
N GLN A 390 -2.55 -25.83 -17.22
CA GLN A 390 -1.67 -25.36 -16.13
C GLN A 390 -0.27 -25.97 -16.28
N LEU A 391 0.77 -25.16 -16.10
CA LEU A 391 2.14 -25.62 -16.30
C LEU A 391 2.69 -26.38 -15.08
N PRO A 392 3.53 -27.41 -15.28
CA PRO A 392 4.26 -28.05 -14.19
C PRO A 392 5.18 -27.05 -13.48
N LYS A 393 5.23 -27.11 -12.14
CA LYS A 393 6.03 -26.21 -11.31
C LYS A 393 7.51 -26.12 -11.73
N ALA A 394 8.09 -27.24 -12.19
CA ALA A 394 9.48 -27.28 -12.65
C ALA A 394 9.72 -26.36 -13.86
N VAL A 395 8.79 -26.34 -14.83
CA VAL A 395 8.88 -25.46 -16.02
C VAL A 395 8.72 -24.00 -15.60
N VAL A 396 7.75 -23.69 -14.74
CA VAL A 396 7.55 -22.32 -14.24
C VAL A 396 8.79 -21.81 -13.49
N THR A 397 9.43 -22.68 -12.70
CA THR A 397 10.64 -22.33 -11.93
C THR A 397 11.83 -22.08 -12.84
N GLU A 398 12.05 -22.92 -13.85
CA GLU A 398 13.14 -22.76 -14.83
C GLU A 398 13.00 -21.47 -15.62
N ARG A 399 11.80 -21.18 -16.14
CA ARG A 399 11.51 -19.92 -16.85
C ARG A 399 11.67 -18.71 -15.95
N TYR A 400 11.20 -18.79 -14.71
CA TYR A 400 11.36 -17.72 -13.73
C TYR A 400 12.84 -17.39 -13.49
N GLN A 401 13.70 -18.41 -13.38
CA GLN A 401 15.15 -18.23 -13.22
C GLN A 401 15.78 -17.55 -14.45
N ARG A 402 15.49 -18.02 -15.67
CA ARG A 402 15.97 -17.39 -16.91
C ARG A 402 15.55 -15.93 -17.04
N LEU A 403 14.31 -15.61 -16.67
CA LEU A 403 13.82 -14.23 -16.71
C LEU A 403 14.53 -13.35 -15.67
N ILE A 404 14.80 -13.87 -14.47
CA ILE A 404 15.57 -13.15 -13.44
C ILE A 404 16.99 -12.87 -13.94
N GLU A 405 17.68 -13.88 -14.46
CA GLU A 405 19.05 -13.72 -14.97
C GLU A 405 19.13 -12.66 -16.07
N LEU A 406 18.16 -12.67 -16.99
CA LEU A 406 18.02 -11.64 -18.02
C LEU A 406 17.81 -10.25 -17.40
N GLN A 407 16.83 -10.11 -16.51
CA GLN A 407 16.49 -8.82 -15.91
C GLN A 407 17.63 -8.29 -15.02
N GLU A 408 18.34 -9.13 -14.28
CA GLU A 408 19.49 -8.72 -13.45
C GLU A 408 20.62 -8.19 -14.32
N ARG A 409 20.92 -8.85 -15.45
CA ARG A 409 21.89 -8.37 -16.43
C ARG A 409 21.50 -6.99 -16.96
N ILE A 410 20.25 -6.81 -17.38
CA ILE A 410 19.75 -5.52 -17.88
C ILE A 410 19.82 -4.46 -16.77
N SER A 411 19.32 -4.76 -15.58
CA SER A 411 19.31 -3.81 -14.45
C SER A 411 20.72 -3.35 -14.08
N LEU A 412 21.70 -4.27 -14.10
CA LEU A 412 23.10 -3.93 -13.87
C LEU A 412 23.64 -2.99 -14.97
N GLN A 413 23.36 -3.26 -16.25
CA GLN A 413 23.77 -2.38 -17.36
C GLN A 413 23.16 -0.98 -17.22
N GLU A 414 21.86 -0.89 -16.94
CA GLU A 414 21.15 0.38 -16.74
C GLU A 414 21.70 1.17 -15.54
N ASN A 415 22.07 0.48 -14.47
CA ASN A 415 22.66 1.09 -13.28
C ASN A 415 24.13 1.48 -13.49
N GLN A 416 24.91 0.71 -14.25
CA GLN A 416 26.28 1.06 -14.62
C GLN A 416 26.34 2.35 -15.45
N ALA A 417 25.34 2.58 -16.31
CA ALA A 417 25.21 3.83 -17.05
C ALA A 417 24.98 5.08 -16.14
N GLN A 418 24.64 4.88 -14.86
CA GLN A 418 24.53 5.97 -13.89
C GLN A 418 25.85 6.34 -13.23
N ILE A 419 26.90 5.52 -13.34
CA ILE A 419 28.21 5.81 -12.72
C ILE A 419 28.77 7.12 -13.29
N GLY A 420 29.25 7.99 -12.40
CA GLY A 420 29.74 9.33 -12.72
C GLY A 420 28.65 10.40 -12.84
N ARG A 421 27.36 10.03 -12.83
CA ARG A 421 26.26 11.01 -12.80
C ARG A 421 26.06 11.56 -11.40
N THR A 422 25.69 12.83 -11.34
CA THR A 422 25.27 13.49 -10.11
C THR A 422 23.78 13.24 -9.89
N VAL A 423 23.40 12.79 -8.70
CA VAL A 423 22.03 12.40 -8.35
C VAL A 423 21.56 13.10 -7.08
N GLU A 424 20.31 13.54 -7.08
CA GLU A 424 19.60 14.09 -5.92
C GLU A 424 18.85 12.97 -5.19
N LEU A 425 19.15 12.80 -3.90
CA LEU A 425 18.59 11.75 -3.05
C LEU A 425 17.70 12.35 -1.97
N LEU A 426 16.50 11.80 -1.83
CA LEU A 426 15.68 11.96 -0.63
C LEU A 426 16.09 10.89 0.37
N VAL A 427 16.66 11.32 1.50
CA VAL A 427 17.19 10.41 2.52
C VAL A 427 16.04 9.63 3.15
N ALA A 428 16.17 8.31 3.21
CA ALA A 428 15.11 7.41 3.65
C ALA A 428 15.52 6.59 4.88
N THR A 429 14.55 6.24 5.72
CA THR A 429 14.78 5.40 6.89
C THR A 429 14.90 3.92 6.49
N GLY A 430 15.96 3.24 6.93
CA GLY A 430 15.99 1.77 6.96
C GLY A 430 16.01 1.03 5.61
N GLU A 431 16.28 1.70 4.48
CA GLU A 431 16.31 1.06 3.16
C GLU A 431 17.60 0.26 2.85
N GLY A 432 18.42 -0.04 3.87
CA GLY A 432 19.64 -0.84 3.75
C GLY A 432 19.76 -1.86 4.90
N ARG A 433 19.86 -3.15 4.56
CA ARG A 433 20.32 -4.18 5.50
C ARG A 433 21.82 -4.37 5.31
N LYS A 434 22.63 -3.60 6.04
CA LYS A 434 24.04 -3.86 6.43
C LYS A 434 24.71 -2.56 6.88
N ASP A 435 24.43 -2.05 8.08
CA ASP A 435 25.17 -0.89 8.61
C ASP A 435 25.67 -1.10 10.04
N ALA A 436 26.62 -2.04 10.14
CA ALA A 436 27.67 -1.98 11.16
C ALA A 436 29.08 -1.87 10.55
N ALA A 437 29.24 -2.10 9.23
CA ALA A 437 30.54 -2.19 8.57
C ALA A 437 30.86 -1.05 7.58
N THR A 438 29.84 -0.42 6.97
CA THR A 438 30.04 0.57 5.90
C THR A 438 29.65 2.00 6.26
N ALA A 439 28.89 2.20 7.36
CA ALA A 439 28.37 3.49 7.80
C ALA A 439 27.68 4.31 6.68
N ARG A 440 27.07 3.62 5.70
CA ARG A 440 26.38 4.27 4.59
C ARG A 440 24.98 4.66 5.03
N MET A 441 24.45 5.71 4.42
CA MET A 441 23.03 6.05 4.52
C MET A 441 22.34 5.69 3.21
N SER A 442 21.01 5.61 3.23
CA SER A 442 20.22 5.26 2.06
C SER A 442 19.27 6.39 1.69
N GLY A 443 19.06 6.57 0.39
CA GLY A 443 18.06 7.49 -0.13
C GLY A 443 17.56 7.06 -1.50
N ARG A 444 16.45 7.67 -1.92
CA ARG A 444 15.85 7.44 -3.23
C ARG A 444 16.18 8.59 -4.16
N ALA A 445 16.73 8.26 -5.32
CA ALA A 445 16.90 9.21 -6.41
C ALA A 445 15.53 9.67 -6.98
N ARG A 446 15.52 10.76 -7.74
CA ARG A 446 14.28 11.24 -8.40
C ARG A 446 13.64 10.16 -9.27
N ASP A 447 14.42 9.34 -9.96
CA ASP A 447 13.93 8.21 -10.77
C ASP A 447 13.46 6.99 -9.94
N GLY A 448 13.64 7.02 -8.62
CA GLY A 448 13.24 5.97 -7.68
C GLY A 448 14.31 4.93 -7.37
N ARG A 449 15.49 4.98 -8.01
CA ARG A 449 16.59 4.07 -7.70
C ARG A 449 17.04 4.24 -6.25
N LEU A 450 17.29 3.10 -5.58
CA LEU A 450 17.89 3.07 -4.26
C LEU A 450 19.37 3.39 -4.38
N VAL A 451 19.85 4.36 -3.60
CA VAL A 451 21.25 4.74 -3.57
C VAL A 451 21.76 4.66 -2.14
N HIS A 452 22.82 3.87 -1.93
CA HIS A 452 23.58 3.87 -0.69
C HIS A 452 24.72 4.88 -0.83
N PHE A 453 24.73 5.91 0.01
CA PHE A 453 25.69 7.00 -0.08
C PHE A 453 26.54 7.11 1.19
N SER A 454 27.77 7.59 1.04
CA SER A 454 28.64 7.90 2.18
C SER A 454 28.25 9.27 2.75
N PRO A 455 27.85 9.37 4.02
CA PRO A 455 27.51 10.65 4.64
C PRO A 455 28.75 11.50 4.98
N GLY A 456 29.96 10.92 4.91
CA GLY A 456 31.19 11.60 5.31
C GLY A 456 31.17 12.06 6.76
N SER A 457 31.73 13.24 7.04
CA SER A 457 31.74 13.85 8.37
C SER A 457 30.39 14.42 8.82
N ASP A 458 29.38 14.47 7.94
CA ASP A 458 28.07 15.06 8.24
C ASP A 458 27.02 14.02 8.70
N VAL A 459 27.43 12.79 9.02
CA VAL A 459 26.52 11.70 9.40
C VAL A 459 25.57 12.05 10.55
N GLU A 460 26.02 12.79 11.55
CA GLU A 460 25.19 13.20 12.69
C GLU A 460 24.19 14.31 12.34
N ARG A 461 24.34 14.95 11.17
CA ARG A 461 23.50 16.09 10.74
C ARG A 461 22.46 15.72 9.69
N ILE A 462 22.66 14.61 8.97
CA ILE A 462 21.78 14.19 7.88
C ILE A 462 20.63 13.38 8.46
N ARG A 463 19.41 13.77 8.14
CA ARG A 463 18.19 13.14 8.67
C ARG A 463 17.33 12.57 7.54
N PRO A 464 16.57 11.50 7.79
CA PRO A 464 15.52 11.10 6.86
C PRO A 464 14.58 12.26 6.54
N GLY A 465 14.28 12.45 5.25
CA GLY A 465 13.55 13.61 4.74
C GLY A 465 14.43 14.76 4.23
N ASP A 466 15.72 14.81 4.60
CA ASP A 466 16.65 15.78 3.99
C ASP A 466 16.95 15.40 2.53
N ILE A 467 17.43 16.39 1.75
CA ILE A 467 17.88 16.19 0.38
C ILE A 467 19.40 16.29 0.32
N VAL A 468 20.04 15.30 -0.29
CA VAL A 468 21.48 15.31 -0.54
C VAL A 468 21.76 15.11 -2.02
N THR A 469 22.84 15.71 -2.51
CA THR A 469 23.31 15.50 -3.89
C THR A 469 24.72 14.93 -3.86
N THR A 470 24.95 13.86 -4.61
CA THR A 470 26.24 13.17 -4.67
C THR A 470 26.44 12.51 -6.04
N THR A 471 27.65 12.03 -6.31
CA THR A 471 27.99 11.35 -7.55
C THR A 471 27.98 9.84 -7.34
N VAL A 472 27.33 9.13 -8.26
CA VAL A 472 27.31 7.66 -8.27
C VAL A 472 28.71 7.14 -8.59
N THR A 473 29.25 6.29 -7.72
CA THR A 473 30.59 5.69 -7.85
C THR A 473 30.55 4.21 -8.20
N GLY A 474 29.42 3.54 -7.98
CA GLY A 474 29.26 2.12 -8.25
C GLY A 474 27.81 1.72 -8.49
N ALA A 475 27.63 0.51 -9.00
CA ALA A 475 26.33 -0.03 -9.37
C ALA A 475 26.23 -1.52 -9.03
N ALA A 476 25.06 -1.93 -8.57
CA ALA A 476 24.63 -3.30 -8.43
C ALA A 476 23.28 -3.48 -9.16
N PRO A 477 22.79 -4.71 -9.39
CA PRO A 477 21.52 -4.92 -10.08
C PRO A 477 20.31 -4.24 -9.41
N HIS A 478 20.36 -4.00 -8.09
CA HIS A 478 19.21 -3.52 -7.31
C HIS A 478 19.44 -2.21 -6.55
N HIS A 479 20.65 -1.63 -6.63
CA HIS A 479 20.97 -0.37 -5.99
C HIS A 479 22.20 0.29 -6.64
N LEU A 480 22.36 1.57 -6.40
CA LEU A 480 23.56 2.34 -6.72
C LEU A 480 24.38 2.60 -5.45
N ILE A 481 25.66 2.88 -5.64
CA ILE A 481 26.59 3.28 -4.59
C ILE A 481 27.11 4.67 -4.93
N ALA A 482 27.13 5.57 -3.96
CA ALA A 482 27.65 6.92 -4.09
C ALA A 482 28.58 7.25 -2.91
N ASP A 483 29.84 6.82 -3.04
CA ASP A 483 30.88 7.05 -2.02
C ASP A 483 31.64 8.37 -2.23
N ALA A 484 31.30 9.12 -3.28
CA ALA A 484 31.84 10.46 -3.50
C ALA A 484 31.39 11.40 -2.36
N PRO A 485 32.21 12.41 -2.00
CA PRO A 485 31.80 13.45 -1.07
C PRO A 485 30.48 14.09 -1.50
N LEU A 486 29.64 14.44 -0.51
CA LEU A 486 28.39 15.14 -0.80
C LEU A 486 28.68 16.47 -1.50
N ALA A 487 28.04 16.70 -2.64
CA ALA A 487 28.09 17.97 -3.34
C ALA A 487 27.24 19.02 -2.61
N THR A 488 26.06 18.62 -2.12
CA THR A 488 25.19 19.47 -1.32
C THR A 488 24.40 18.65 -0.30
N HIS A 489 24.10 19.26 0.86
CA HIS A 489 23.10 18.80 1.83
C HIS A 489 22.13 19.95 2.10
N ARG A 490 20.83 19.69 1.91
CA ARG A 490 19.75 20.61 2.22
C ARG A 490 18.87 20.01 3.30
N ARG A 491 18.85 20.67 4.46
CA ARG A 491 17.86 20.38 5.51
C ARG A 491 16.47 20.78 5.04
N THR A 492 15.48 19.98 5.38
CA THR A 492 14.09 20.20 4.96
C THR A 492 13.15 20.21 6.15
N ARG A 493 11.95 20.76 5.95
CA ARG A 493 10.84 20.67 6.92
C ARG A 493 10.47 19.22 7.23
N ALA A 494 10.63 18.33 6.26
CA ALA A 494 10.41 16.90 6.44
C ALA A 494 11.46 16.27 7.37
N GLY A 495 12.73 16.66 7.23
CA GLY A 495 13.79 16.27 8.15
C GLY A 495 13.57 16.79 9.56
N ASP A 496 13.07 18.03 9.70
CA ASP A 496 12.69 18.60 11.00
C ASP A 496 11.53 17.83 11.64
N ALA A 497 10.49 17.50 10.85
CA ALA A 497 9.36 16.71 11.30
C ALA A 497 9.79 15.30 11.73
N HIS A 498 10.67 14.65 10.97
CA HIS A 498 11.21 13.34 11.32
C HIS A 498 11.98 13.36 12.65
N GLU A 499 12.87 14.34 12.84
CA GLU A 499 13.66 14.51 14.07
C GLU A 499 12.77 14.80 15.29
N ALA A 500 11.68 15.54 15.10
CA ALA A 500 10.69 15.80 16.13
C ALA A 500 9.70 14.62 16.38
N GLY A 501 9.84 13.51 15.64
CA GLY A 501 8.91 12.37 15.71
C GLY A 501 7.50 12.70 15.22
N GLN A 502 7.33 13.78 14.45
CA GLN A 502 6.05 14.24 13.93
C GLN A 502 5.66 13.44 12.69
N ARG A 503 4.41 12.98 12.67
CA ARG A 503 3.82 12.25 11.55
C ARG A 503 2.70 13.07 10.92
N PRO A 504 2.72 13.28 9.59
CA PRO A 504 1.65 13.98 8.90
C PRO A 504 0.30 13.30 9.14
N ARG A 505 -0.76 14.10 9.27
CA ARG A 505 -2.14 13.64 9.46
C ARG A 505 -3.08 14.29 8.46
N THR A 506 -4.08 13.53 8.01
CA THR A 506 -5.16 14.00 7.12
C THR A 506 -6.50 13.39 7.53
N GLY A 507 -7.60 13.96 7.03
CA GLY A 507 -8.97 13.53 7.32
C GLY A 507 -9.66 14.36 8.41
N VAL A 508 -10.98 14.23 8.52
CA VAL A 508 -11.77 14.81 9.62
C VAL A 508 -12.12 13.66 10.56
N GLY A 509 -11.91 13.83 11.87
CA GLY A 509 -12.29 12.81 12.85
C GLY A 509 -13.77 12.46 12.70
N LEU A 510 -14.13 11.18 12.88
CA LEU A 510 -15.51 10.68 12.68
C LEU A 510 -16.51 11.22 13.73
N GLY A 511 -16.08 12.14 14.60
CA GLY A 511 -16.87 12.60 15.74
C GLY A 511 -17.20 11.48 16.71
N LEU A 512 -16.42 10.38 16.70
CA LEU A 512 -16.64 9.25 17.60
C LEU A 512 -16.51 9.75 19.05
N PRO A 513 -17.42 9.35 19.96
CA PRO A 513 -17.31 9.70 21.36
C PRO A 513 -15.95 9.23 21.89
N ARG A 514 -15.18 10.16 22.48
CA ARG A 514 -13.87 9.86 23.07
C ARG A 514 -14.03 8.74 24.10
N ILE A 515 -13.14 7.75 24.06
CA ILE A 515 -13.10 6.68 25.06
C ILE A 515 -12.68 7.30 26.41
N GLY A 516 -13.62 7.35 27.36
CA GLY A 516 -13.40 7.84 28.71
C GLY A 516 -14.68 8.37 29.36
N ALA A 517 -14.66 8.56 30.68
CA ALA A 517 -15.76 9.23 31.37
C ALA A 517 -15.94 10.65 30.80
N PRO A 518 -17.18 11.13 30.59
CA PRO A 518 -17.42 12.48 30.09
C PRO A 518 -16.71 13.51 30.95
N GLU A 519 -16.22 14.59 30.34
CA GLU A 519 -15.72 15.73 31.11
C GLU A 519 -16.81 16.15 32.08
N ILE A 520 -16.48 16.14 33.38
CA ILE A 520 -17.36 16.68 34.41
C ILE A 520 -17.52 18.15 34.06
N GLN A 521 -18.68 18.51 33.49
CA GLN A 521 -19.05 19.90 33.31
C GLN A 521 -18.91 20.57 34.66
N ALA A 522 -18.01 21.55 34.75
CA ALA A 522 -17.91 22.40 35.93
C ALA A 522 -19.30 22.96 36.17
N SER A 523 -19.90 22.60 37.31
CA SER A 523 -21.19 23.11 37.73
C SER A 523 -21.12 24.63 37.63
N SER A 524 -21.86 25.22 36.69
CA SER A 524 -22.11 26.64 36.69
C SER A 524 -22.83 26.93 37.99
N GLY A 525 -22.09 27.50 38.95
CA GLY A 525 -22.66 28.01 40.19
C GLY A 525 -23.66 29.08 39.81
N GLY A 526 -24.94 28.71 39.78
CA GLY A 526 -26.04 29.65 39.67
C GLY A 526 -26.00 30.55 40.90
N CYS A 527 -25.57 31.80 40.73
CA CYS A 527 -25.97 32.87 41.62
C CYS A 527 -27.44 33.18 41.33
N GLY A 528 -28.33 32.56 42.10
CA GLY A 528 -29.73 32.93 42.18
C GLY A 528 -29.96 33.87 43.36
N CYS A 529 -30.42 35.08 43.03
CA CYS A 529 -31.17 36.05 43.82
C CYS A 529 -30.47 36.77 44.99
#